data_AF-A2SRN2-F1
#
_entry.id   AF-A2SRN2-F1
#
_cell.length_a   1.000
_cell.length_b   1.000
_cell.length_c   1.000
_cell.angle_alpha   90.00
_cell.angle_beta   90.00
_cell.angle_gamma   90.00
#
_symmetry.space_group_name_H-M   'P 1'
#
loop_
_entity.id
_entity.type
_entity.pdbx_description
1 polymer ?
#
loop_
_entity_poly.entity_id
_entity_poly.type
_entity_poly.pdbx_seq_one_letter_code
_entity_poly.pdbx_strand_id
1 'polypeptide(L)'
;MTDTPLPVSSEAEEECSVRCEIPEVIRDDLVQIGGIPGLKTRLPSPERIGEISATHHALSDPVRVSILHLLAVQPLCVCVIRECIGISGSKLSYHLNILKENGLITAEQQGNWIIYRITAKGGIFAEEPVRM
;
A
#
# COMPACT_ATOMS: atom_id res chain seq x y z
N MET A 1 -9.25 17.16 -52.25
CA MET A 1 -10.56 17.27 -51.55
C MET A 1 -10.35 16.66 -50.18
N THR A 2 -9.50 17.36 -49.41
CA THR A 2 -9.87 18.16 -48.22
C THR A 2 -9.91 17.27 -47.00
N ASP A 3 -8.70 16.85 -46.63
CA ASP A 3 -8.37 16.70 -45.21
C ASP A 3 -8.29 18.13 -44.66
N THR A 4 -9.28 18.51 -43.85
CA THR A 4 -9.31 19.79 -43.16
C THR A 4 -9.72 19.51 -41.73
N PRO A 5 -8.81 19.69 -40.76
CA PRO A 5 -9.17 19.63 -39.36
C PRO A 5 -9.89 20.93 -38.99
N LEU A 6 -10.95 20.82 -38.21
CA LEU A 6 -11.54 21.95 -37.51
C LEU A 6 -11.74 21.59 -36.02
N PRO A 7 -11.65 22.62 -35.16
CA PRO A 7 -11.03 22.52 -33.85
C PRO A 7 -12.07 22.15 -32.81
N VAL A 8 -11.68 21.38 -31.80
CA VAL A 8 -12.39 21.45 -30.54
C VAL A 8 -11.55 22.32 -29.62
N SER A 9 -11.92 23.59 -29.68
CA SER A 9 -11.58 24.64 -28.74
C SER A 9 -11.70 24.16 -27.31
N SER A 10 -10.75 24.65 -26.52
CA SER A 10 -10.80 24.89 -25.09
C SER A 10 -12.21 25.14 -24.54
N GLU A 11 -12.80 24.12 -23.93
CA GLU A 11 -13.88 24.30 -22.95
C GLU A 11 -13.51 23.44 -21.74
N ALA A 12 -12.76 24.08 -20.85
CA ALA A 12 -12.68 23.69 -19.46
C ALA A 12 -14.06 23.95 -18.85
N GLU A 13 -14.95 22.97 -18.94
CA GLU A 13 -16.24 23.02 -18.25
C GLU A 13 -16.29 21.94 -17.17
N GLU A 14 -16.03 22.46 -15.98
CA GLU A 14 -16.13 21.87 -14.67
C GLU A 14 -17.61 21.61 -14.33
N GLU A 15 -18.22 20.59 -14.92
CA GLU A 15 -19.54 20.11 -14.49
C GLU A 15 -19.41 18.84 -13.64
N CYS A 16 -19.47 19.03 -12.33
CA CYS A 16 -19.78 17.97 -11.39
C CYS A 16 -21.24 17.54 -11.61
N SER A 17 -21.48 16.53 -12.44
CA SER A 17 -22.81 15.94 -12.69
C SER A 17 -23.43 15.22 -11.48
N VAL A 18 -22.92 15.40 -10.27
CA VAL A 18 -23.49 14.75 -9.08
C VAL A 18 -24.59 15.64 -8.51
N ARG A 19 -25.84 15.36 -8.91
CA ARG A 19 -27.04 15.86 -8.21
C ARG A 19 -27.22 15.10 -6.89
N CYS A 20 -26.25 15.18 -5.99
CA CYS A 20 -26.40 14.68 -4.63
C CYS A 20 -26.79 15.83 -3.71
N GLU A 21 -27.95 15.71 -3.05
CA GLU A 21 -28.21 16.49 -1.85
C GLU A 21 -27.36 15.89 -0.73
N ILE A 22 -26.15 16.44 -0.55
CA ILE A 22 -25.29 16.06 0.57
C ILE A 22 -25.77 16.74 1.87
N PRO A 23 -25.64 16.07 3.03
CA PRO A 23 -25.91 16.66 4.34
C PRO A 23 -25.19 18.02 4.53
N GLU A 24 -25.85 18.96 5.21
CA GLU A 24 -25.33 20.32 5.44
C GLU A 24 -23.93 20.31 6.05
N VAL A 25 -23.66 19.41 7.00
CA VAL A 25 -22.33 19.26 7.63
C VAL A 25 -21.23 18.99 6.59
N ILE A 26 -21.48 18.08 5.63
CA ILE A 26 -20.49 17.76 4.58
C ILE A 26 -20.33 18.94 3.63
N ARG A 27 -21.43 19.66 3.34
CA ARG A 27 -21.38 20.86 2.49
C ARG A 27 -20.53 21.95 3.14
N ASP A 28 -20.74 22.22 4.43
CA ASP A 28 -20.02 23.24 5.16
C ASP A 28 -18.53 22.91 5.23
N ASP A 29 -18.19 21.65 5.53
CA ASP A 29 -16.80 21.17 5.50
C ASP A 29 -16.16 21.33 4.11
N LEU A 30 -16.90 21.00 3.04
CA LEU A 30 -16.42 21.19 1.66
C LEU A 30 -16.19 22.66 1.35
N VAL A 31 -17.12 23.55 1.72
CA VAL A 31 -16.96 25.00 1.54
C VAL A 31 -15.70 25.49 2.27
N GLN A 32 -15.48 25.05 3.51
CA GLN A 32 -14.31 25.44 4.31
C GLN A 32 -12.98 25.03 3.66
N ILE A 33 -12.94 23.90 2.96
CA ILE A 33 -11.71 23.44 2.30
C ILE A 33 -11.55 23.93 0.85
N GLY A 34 -12.50 24.71 0.32
CA GLY A 34 -12.47 25.24 -1.05
C GLY A 34 -13.18 24.36 -2.09
N GLY A 35 -14.22 23.63 -1.68
CA GLY A 35 -15.02 22.75 -2.51
C GLY A 35 -14.28 21.49 -2.96
N ILE A 36 -14.78 20.86 -4.02
CA ILE A 36 -14.15 19.67 -4.62
C ILE A 36 -12.71 19.95 -5.12
N PRO A 37 -12.39 21.10 -5.75
CA PRO A 37 -11.01 21.41 -6.11
C PRO A 37 -10.09 21.42 -4.89
N GLY A 38 -10.52 22.07 -3.80
CA GLY A 38 -9.77 22.10 -2.55
C GLY A 38 -9.66 20.75 -1.83
N LEU A 39 -10.63 19.86 -2.00
CA LEU A 39 -10.51 18.48 -1.54
C LEU A 39 -9.50 17.69 -2.38
N LYS A 40 -9.54 17.83 -3.72
CA LYS A 40 -8.65 17.14 -4.64
C LYS A 40 -7.18 17.49 -4.42
N THR A 41 -6.87 18.74 -4.03
CA THR A 41 -5.48 19.14 -3.73
C THR A 41 -4.90 18.47 -2.48
N ARG A 42 -5.75 17.90 -1.60
CA ARG A 42 -5.32 17.14 -0.42
C ARG A 42 -5.06 15.67 -0.72
N LEU A 43 -5.45 15.18 -1.89
CA LEU A 43 -5.13 13.81 -2.30
C LEU A 43 -3.61 13.68 -2.52
N PRO A 44 -2.99 12.58 -2.07
CA PRO A 44 -1.62 12.25 -2.47
C PRO A 44 -1.50 12.19 -3.99
N SER A 45 -0.28 12.36 -4.50
CA SER A 45 -0.03 12.24 -5.94
C SER A 45 -0.42 10.84 -6.45
N PRO A 46 -0.79 10.69 -7.74
CA PRO A 46 -1.14 9.40 -8.32
C PRO A 46 -0.06 8.32 -8.13
N GLU A 47 1.21 8.72 -8.21
CA GLU A 47 2.35 7.84 -7.95
C GLU A 47 2.33 7.34 -6.50
N ARG A 48 2.11 8.25 -5.55
CA ARG A 48 2.01 7.91 -4.13
C ARG A 48 0.82 6.99 -3.83
N ILE A 49 -0.31 7.22 -4.48
CA ILE A 49 -1.46 6.31 -4.39
C ILE A 49 -1.10 4.91 -4.92
N GLY A 50 -0.36 4.82 -6.02
CA GLY A 50 0.18 3.56 -6.54
C GLY A 50 1.06 2.83 -5.53
N GLU A 51 1.99 3.53 -4.87
CA GLU A 51 2.85 2.96 -3.81
C GLU A 51 2.06 2.44 -2.61
N ILE A 52 1.05 3.21 -2.16
CA ILE A 52 0.16 2.81 -1.06
C ILE A 52 -0.62 1.55 -1.45
N SER A 53 -1.20 1.54 -2.65
CA SER A 53 -1.96 0.41 -3.18
C SER A 53 -1.09 -0.85 -3.30
N ALA A 54 0.13 -0.74 -3.82
CA ALA A 54 1.08 -1.85 -3.90
C ALA A 54 1.41 -2.41 -2.51
N THR A 55 1.64 -1.53 -1.53
CA THR A 55 1.90 -1.93 -0.14
C THR A 55 0.70 -2.66 0.46
N HIS A 56 -0.53 -2.14 0.29
CA HIS A 56 -1.74 -2.81 0.77
C HIS A 56 -1.98 -4.15 0.07
N HIS A 57 -1.70 -4.25 -1.23
CA HIS A 57 -1.77 -5.52 -1.95
C HIS A 57 -0.72 -6.52 -1.42
N ALA A 58 0.47 -6.07 -1.05
CA ALA A 58 1.44 -6.91 -0.35
C ALA A 58 0.97 -7.35 1.06
N LEU A 59 0.03 -6.66 1.67
CA LEU A 59 -0.53 -7.00 2.99
C LEU A 59 -1.87 -7.74 2.92
N SER A 60 -2.48 -7.89 1.74
CA SER A 60 -3.80 -8.52 1.59
C SER A 60 -3.81 -10.04 1.75
N ASP A 61 -2.65 -10.66 1.98
CA ASP A 61 -2.49 -12.11 2.13
C ASP A 61 -2.15 -12.45 3.58
N PRO A 62 -2.92 -13.35 4.22
CA PRO A 62 -2.74 -13.68 5.63
C PRO A 62 -1.36 -14.27 5.94
N VAL A 63 -0.73 -15.00 5.00
CA VAL A 63 0.61 -15.54 5.20
C VAL A 63 1.63 -14.42 5.33
N ARG A 64 1.52 -13.37 4.49
CA ARG A 64 2.44 -12.24 4.50
C ARG A 64 2.29 -11.42 5.78
N VAL A 65 1.06 -11.24 6.26
CA VAL A 65 0.78 -10.59 7.54
C VAL A 65 1.35 -11.40 8.71
N SER A 66 1.17 -12.72 8.73
CA SER A 66 1.76 -13.60 9.75
C SER A 66 3.29 -13.54 9.78
N ILE A 67 3.94 -13.52 8.61
CA ILE A 67 5.40 -13.38 8.51
C ILE A 67 5.86 -12.05 9.13
N LEU A 68 5.16 -10.95 8.88
CA LEU A 68 5.50 -9.66 9.48
C LEU A 68 5.43 -9.69 11.00
N HIS A 69 4.39 -10.29 11.57
CA HIS A 69 4.25 -10.42 13.02
C HIS A 69 5.35 -11.33 13.61
N LEU A 70 5.73 -12.41 12.94
CA LEU A 70 6.88 -13.23 13.35
C LEU A 70 8.18 -12.42 13.36
N LEU A 71 8.41 -11.60 12.33
CA LEU A 71 9.61 -10.77 12.20
C LEU A 71 9.61 -9.53 13.11
N ALA A 72 8.44 -9.12 13.61
CA ALA A 72 8.31 -8.10 14.65
C ALA A 72 8.76 -8.61 16.01
N VAL A 73 8.63 -9.92 16.28
CA VAL A 73 9.18 -10.55 17.50
C VAL A 73 10.70 -10.55 17.44
N GLN A 74 11.28 -11.08 16.36
CA GLN A 74 12.72 -11.15 16.17
C GLN A 74 13.12 -11.44 14.72
N PRO A 75 14.38 -11.19 14.33
CA PRO A 75 14.93 -11.64 13.05
C PRO A 75 14.94 -13.16 12.93
N LEU A 76 14.51 -13.70 11.79
CA LEU A 76 14.40 -15.15 11.58
C LEU A 76 14.99 -15.58 10.24
N CYS A 77 15.50 -16.81 10.18
CA CYS A 77 15.85 -17.44 8.92
C CYS A 77 14.65 -18.14 8.28
N VAL A 78 14.74 -18.44 6.98
CA VAL A 78 13.66 -19.09 6.21
C VAL A 78 13.19 -20.42 6.84
N CYS A 79 14.09 -21.17 7.49
CA CYS A 79 13.75 -22.45 8.10
C CYS A 79 12.77 -22.29 9.27
N VAL A 80 13.00 -21.30 10.14
CA VAL A 80 12.12 -21.05 11.29
C VAL A 80 10.78 -20.49 10.82
N ILE A 81 10.79 -19.55 9.87
CA ILE A 81 9.55 -18.99 9.31
C ILE A 81 8.71 -20.11 8.68
N ARG A 82 9.34 -21.02 7.94
CA ARG A 82 8.66 -22.17 7.34
C ARG A 82 8.01 -23.07 8.39
N GLU A 83 8.71 -23.34 9.48
CA GLU A 83 8.20 -24.17 10.58
C GLU A 83 6.98 -23.53 11.25
N CYS A 84 7.00 -22.22 11.48
CA CYS A 84 5.88 -21.50 12.08
C CYS A 84 4.65 -21.42 11.16
N ILE A 85 4.84 -21.29 9.85
CA ILE A 85 3.75 -21.07 8.87
C ILE A 85 3.22 -22.38 8.26
N GLY A 86 4.04 -23.42 8.16
CA GLY A 86 3.62 -24.73 7.65
C GLY A 86 3.40 -24.82 6.13
N ILE A 87 4.07 -23.97 5.33
CA ILE A 87 3.96 -23.98 3.86
C ILE A 87 5.23 -24.49 3.17
N SER A 88 5.13 -24.83 1.88
CA SER A 88 6.28 -25.26 1.09
C SER A 88 7.31 -24.14 0.92
N GLY A 89 8.58 -24.51 0.73
CA GLY A 89 9.67 -23.54 0.54
C GLY A 89 9.50 -22.62 -0.68
N SER A 90 8.96 -23.13 -1.80
CA SER A 90 8.72 -22.33 -3.00
C SER A 90 7.65 -21.26 -2.78
N LYS A 91 6.55 -21.60 -2.09
CA LYS A 91 5.52 -20.64 -1.70
C LYS A 91 6.06 -19.60 -0.74
N LEU A 92 6.83 -20.03 0.27
CA LEU A 92 7.41 -19.12 1.25
C LEU A 92 8.35 -18.09 0.61
N SER A 93 9.25 -18.52 -0.28
CA SER A 93 10.15 -17.61 -0.99
C SER A 93 9.40 -16.55 -1.81
N TYR A 94 8.27 -16.92 -2.43
CA TYR A 94 7.40 -15.97 -3.13
C TYR A 94 6.83 -14.90 -2.20
N HIS A 95 6.28 -15.30 -1.05
CA HIS A 95 5.77 -14.36 -0.04
C HIS A 95 6.87 -13.43 0.50
N LEU A 96 8.05 -13.97 0.81
CA LEU A 96 9.19 -13.19 1.29
C LEU A 96 9.69 -12.21 0.24
N ASN A 97 9.69 -12.59 -1.05
CA ASN A 97 10.11 -11.69 -2.12
C ASN A 97 9.15 -10.50 -2.28
N ILE A 98 7.83 -10.75 -2.26
CA ILE A 98 6.82 -9.67 -2.31
C ILE A 98 7.00 -8.68 -1.15
N LEU A 99 7.18 -9.19 0.08
CA LEU A 99 7.38 -8.34 1.25
C LEU A 99 8.67 -7.51 1.12
N LYS A 100 9.74 -8.10 0.59
CA LYS A 100 11.03 -7.44 0.36
C LYS A 100 10.93 -6.36 -0.72
N GLU A 101 10.30 -6.65 -1.86
CA GLU A 101 10.08 -5.70 -2.96
C GLU A 101 9.23 -4.49 -2.53
N ASN A 102 8.32 -4.69 -1.59
CA ASN A 102 7.51 -3.61 -1.00
C ASN A 102 8.21 -2.89 0.16
N GLY A 103 9.46 -3.25 0.48
CA GLY A 103 10.26 -2.64 1.54
C GLY A 103 9.75 -2.90 2.95
N LEU A 104 8.94 -3.94 3.15
CA LEU A 104 8.36 -4.31 4.44
C LEU A 104 9.33 -5.14 5.29
N ILE A 105 10.22 -5.89 4.62
CA ILE A 105 11.27 -6.68 5.26
C ILE A 105 12.61 -6.47 4.54
N THR A 106 13.71 -6.73 5.24
CA THR A 106 15.06 -6.85 4.66
C THR A 106 15.57 -8.27 4.81
N ALA A 107 16.60 -8.60 4.04
CA ALA A 107 17.27 -9.90 4.06
C ALA A 107 18.78 -9.68 4.02
N GLU A 108 19.50 -10.30 4.95
CA GLU A 108 20.95 -10.20 5.08
C GLU A 108 21.58 -11.59 5.12
N GLN A 109 22.64 -11.80 4.34
CA GLN A 109 23.41 -13.05 4.40
C GLN A 109 24.31 -13.03 5.64
N GLN A 110 24.17 -14.03 6.50
CA GLN A 110 25.01 -14.26 7.67
C GLN A 110 25.53 -15.70 7.64
N GLY A 111 26.79 -15.87 7.19
CA GLY A 111 27.38 -17.19 6.97
C GLY A 111 26.58 -17.97 5.93
N ASN A 112 26.04 -19.13 6.32
CA ASN A 112 25.26 -19.99 5.44
C ASN A 112 23.75 -19.65 5.41
N TRP A 113 23.32 -18.63 6.16
CA TRP A 113 21.91 -18.32 6.37
C TRP A 113 21.55 -16.95 5.79
N ILE A 114 20.31 -16.83 5.32
CA ILE A 114 19.68 -15.53 5.06
C ILE A 114 18.78 -15.23 6.26
N ILE A 115 19.05 -14.10 6.92
CA ILE A 115 18.28 -13.61 8.05
C ILE A 115 17.34 -12.49 7.56
N TYR A 116 16.05 -12.67 7.80
CA TYR A 116 15.04 -11.68 7.51
C TYR A 116 14.77 -10.80 8.72
N ARG A 117 14.56 -9.50 8.49
CA ARG A 117 14.26 -8.51 9.52
C ARG A 117 13.07 -7.66 9.07
N ILE A 118 12.25 -7.24 10.03
CA ILE A 118 11.22 -6.23 9.74
C ILE A 118 11.88 -4.85 9.53
N THR A 119 11.37 -4.07 8.60
CA THR A 119 11.81 -2.67 8.41
C THR A 119 10.98 -1.72 9.26
N ALA A 120 11.39 -0.46 9.36
CA ALA A 120 10.56 0.59 9.94
C ALA A 120 9.18 0.70 9.25
N LYS A 121 9.14 0.55 7.91
CA LYS A 121 7.89 0.54 7.15
C LYS A 121 7.03 -0.69 7.50
N GLY A 122 7.63 -1.87 7.57
CA GLY A 122 6.93 -3.10 7.94
C GLY A 122 6.36 -3.05 9.37
N GLY A 123 7.11 -2.45 10.30
CA GLY A 123 6.73 -2.31 11.70
C GLY A 123 5.46 -1.47 11.92
N ILE A 124 5.10 -0.58 10.99
CA ILE A 124 3.84 0.17 11.03
C ILE A 124 2.63 -0.77 10.92
N PHE A 125 2.79 -1.92 10.27
CA PHE A 125 1.71 -2.86 9.96
C PHE A 125 1.73 -4.13 10.81
N ALA A 126 2.69 -4.27 11.71
CA ALA A 126 2.75 -5.38 12.66
C ALA A 126 2.22 -4.90 14.02
N GLU A 127 1.30 -5.67 14.61
CA GLU A 127 0.88 -5.44 15.98
C GLU A 127 2.03 -5.69 16.95
N GLU A 128 2.03 -4.99 18.09
CA GLU A 128 3.00 -5.26 19.15
C GLU A 128 2.87 -6.71 19.62
N PRO A 129 3.99 -7.45 19.73
CA PRO A 129 3.93 -8.84 20.14
C PRO A 129 3.32 -8.94 21.54
N VAL A 130 2.32 -9.80 21.70
CA VAL A 130 1.72 -10.12 23.00
C VAL A 130 2.82 -10.66 23.90
N ARG A 131 3.30 -9.84 24.83
CA ARG A 131 4.24 -10.26 25.88
C ARG A 131 3.43 -11.10 26.87
N MET A 132 3.67 -12.41 26.88
CA MET A 132 3.19 -13.32 27.93
C MET A 132 4.15 -13.31 29.12
#